data_AF-A0A8T4X060-F1
#
_entry.id   AF-A0A8T4X060-F1
#
_cell.length_a   1.000
_cell.length_b   1.000
_cell.length_c   1.000
_cell.angle_alpha   90.00
_cell.angle_beta   90.00
_cell.angle_gamma   90.00
#
_symmetry.space_group_name_H-M   'P 1'
#
loop_
_entity.id
_entity.type
_entity.pdbx_description
1 polymer ?
#
loop_
_entity_poly.entity_id
_entity_poly.type
_entity_poly.pdbx_seq_one_letter_code
_entity_poly.pdbx_strand_id
1 'polypeptide(L)' 'VGRKSDYSLYSHKIATYGTESTFDQRLAKGFVELWGIQSTEANKLQKKRSTKT' A
#
# COMPACT_ATOMS: atom_id res chain seq x y z
N VAL A 1 -28.18 -2.48 7.19
CA VAL A 1 -27.67 -3.87 7.32
C VAL A 1 -26.25 -3.84 7.90
N GLY A 2 -25.87 -4.80 8.73
CA GLY A 2 -24.54 -4.93 9.33
C GLY A 2 -24.04 -6.38 9.30
N ARG A 3 -22.73 -6.60 9.44
CA ARG A 3 -22.11 -7.94 9.46
C ARG A 3 -21.34 -8.13 10.75
N LYS A 4 -21.41 -9.33 11.33
CA LYS A 4 -20.62 -9.77 12.48
C LYS A 4 -20.19 -11.22 12.26
N SER A 5 -18.99 -11.56 12.69
CA SER A 5 -18.48 -12.93 12.76
C SER A 5 -17.57 -13.03 13.98
N ASP A 6 -17.67 -14.14 14.71
CA ASP A 6 -16.77 -14.41 15.84
C ASP A 6 -15.34 -14.72 15.37
N TYR A 7 -15.17 -15.05 14.09
CA TYR A 7 -13.87 -15.26 13.42
C TYR A 7 -13.54 -14.14 12.42
N SER A 8 -13.95 -12.90 12.73
CA SER A 8 -13.68 -11.76 11.87
C SER A 8 -12.17 -11.43 11.80
N LEU A 9 -11.64 -11.31 10.59
CA LEU A 9 -10.28 -10.77 10.35
C LEU A 9 -10.26 -9.24 10.35
N TYR A 10 -11.43 -8.59 10.32
CA TYR A 10 -11.51 -7.13 10.45
C TYR A 10 -11.13 -6.70 11.86
N SER A 11 -10.18 -5.77 11.96
CA SER A 11 -9.79 -5.12 13.20
C SER A 11 -10.07 -3.63 13.13
N HIS A 12 -11.02 -3.16 13.94
CA HIS A 12 -11.38 -1.75 14.00
C HIS A 12 -10.20 -0.86 14.43
N LYS A 13 -9.36 -1.35 15.35
CA LYS A 13 -8.18 -0.62 15.87
C LYS A 13 -7.18 -0.29 14.75
N ILE A 14 -7.04 -1.15 13.76
CA ILE A 14 -6.14 -0.92 12.62
C ILE A 14 -6.81 -0.07 11.55
N ALA A 15 -8.12 -0.24 11.33
CA ALA A 15 -8.85 0.39 10.25
C ALA A 15 -9.32 1.83 10.55
N THR A 16 -9.37 2.23 11.82
CA THR A 16 -9.88 3.55 12.22
C THR A 16 -8.88 4.67 11.93
N TYR A 17 -9.41 5.88 11.71
CA TYR A 17 -8.65 7.12 11.59
C TYR A 17 -8.56 7.91 12.91
N GLY A 18 -9.19 7.42 13.98
CA GLY A 18 -9.15 8.07 15.29
C GLY A 18 -7.78 7.99 15.97
N THR A 19 -7.63 8.71 17.08
CA THR A 19 -6.41 8.72 17.91
C THR A 19 -6.02 7.35 18.45
N GLU A 20 -7.01 6.47 18.61
CA GLU A 20 -6.85 5.08 19.07
C GLU A 20 -6.36 4.12 17.97
N SER A 21 -6.04 4.64 16.77
CA SER A 21 -5.57 3.82 15.66
C SER A 21 -4.21 3.20 15.97
N THR A 22 -4.09 1.89 15.75
CA THR A 22 -2.84 1.15 15.96
C THR A 22 -2.05 0.97 14.67
N PHE A 23 -2.47 1.58 13.56
CA PHE A 23 -1.78 1.46 12.28
C PHE A 23 -0.60 2.43 12.17
N ASP A 24 0.63 1.90 12.08
CA ASP A 24 1.83 2.71 11.92
C ASP A 24 2.04 3.14 10.46
N GLN A 25 1.58 4.34 10.13
CA GLN A 25 1.68 4.91 8.78
C GLN A 25 3.13 5.13 8.33
N ARG A 26 4.10 5.20 9.24
CA ARG A 26 5.52 5.43 8.88
C ARG A 26 6.09 4.28 8.06
N LEU A 27 5.60 3.06 8.28
CA LEU A 27 6.01 1.88 7.53
C LEU A 27 5.51 1.87 6.07
N ALA A 28 4.45 2.63 5.78
CA ALA A 28 3.83 2.64 4.46
C ALA A 28 4.78 3.19 3.37
N LYS A 29 5.61 4.18 3.70
CA LYS A 29 6.55 4.78 2.74
C LYS A 29 7.50 3.74 2.15
N GLY A 30 8.16 2.96 3.01
CA GLY A 30 9.10 1.92 2.56
C GLY A 30 8.39 0.79 1.81
N PHE A 31 7.19 0.41 2.25
CA PHE A 31 6.38 -0.58 1.55
C PHE A 31 6.03 -0.13 0.12
N VAL A 32 5.54 1.10 -0.06
CA VAL A 32 5.16 1.62 -1.38
C VAL A 32 6.36 1.71 -2.32
N GLU A 33 7.51 2.19 -1.82
CA GLU A 33 8.74 2.27 -2.59
C GLU A 33 9.22 0.89 -3.05
N LEU A 34 9.28 -0.10 -2.14
CA LEU A 34 9.73 -1.45 -2.45
C LEU A 34 8.74 -2.19 -3.36
N TRP A 35 7.45 -2.08 -3.10
CA TRP A 35 6.41 -2.75 -3.89
C TRP A 35 6.30 -2.17 -5.31
N GLY A 36 6.50 -0.86 -5.46
CA GLY A 36 6.42 -0.17 -6.75
C GLY A 36 7.66 -0.32 -7.64
N ILE A 37 8.81 -0.73 -7.08
CA ILE A 37 10.11 -0.63 -7.76
C ILE A 37 10.14 -1.32 -9.13
N GLN A 38 9.56 -2.52 -9.23
CA GLN A 38 9.59 -3.32 -10.46
C GLN A 38 8.87 -2.59 -11.62
N SER A 39 7.66 -2.10 -11.34
CA SER A 39 6.86 -1.35 -12.32
C SER A 39 7.51 -0.02 -12.69
N THR A 40 8.05 0.70 -11.69
CA THR A 40 8.73 1.98 -11.91
C THR A 40 9.99 1.80 -12.77
N GLU A 41 10.83 0.81 -12.50
CA GLU A 41 12.05 0.55 -13.28
C GLU A 41 11.73 0.05 -14.70
N ALA A 42 10.74 -0.83 -14.86
CA ALA A 42 10.28 -1.26 -16.18
C ALA A 42 9.82 -0.06 -17.03
N ASN A 43 9.04 0.85 -16.46
CA ASN A 43 8.59 2.06 -17.15
C ASN A 43 9.75 3.00 -17.53
N LYS A 44 10.74 3.17 -16.63
CA LYS A 44 11.96 3.94 -16.92
C LYS A 44 12.72 3.36 -18.12
N LEU A 45 12.87 2.03 -18.19
CA LEU A 45 13.53 1.36 -19.30
C LEU A 45 12.76 1.52 -20.61
N GLN A 46 11.42 1.39 -20.58
CA GLN A 46 10.57 1.60 -21.76
C GLN A 46 10.70 3.03 -22.30
N LYS A 47 10.65 4.04 -21.43
CA LYS A 47 10.86 5.45 -21.81
C LYS A 47 12.22 5.67 -22.46
N LYS A 48 13.29 5.14 -21.86
CA LYS A 48 14.65 5.22 -22.42
C LYS A 48 14.75 4.61 -23.83
N ARG A 49 14.05 3.49 -24.09
CA ARG A 49 13.99 2.87 -25.42
C ARG A 49 13.26 3.76 -26.43
N SER A 50 12.14 4.36 -26.02
CA SER A 50 11.34 5.24 -26.88
C SER A 50 12.08 6.52 -27.29
N THR A 51 12.89 7.11 -26.41
CA THR A 51 13.63 8.36 -26.70
C THR A 51 14.87 8.14 -27.58
N LYS A 52 15.32 6.89 -27.73
CA LYS A 52 16.50 6.53 -28.53
C LYS A 52 16.18 6.26 -30.01
N THR A 53 14.89 6.15 -30.35
CA THR A 53 14.40 6.01 -31.74
C THR A 53 13.98 7.38 -32.25
#